data_AF-A0A5Q4ZFE7-F1
#
_entry.id   AF-A0A5Q4ZFE7-F1
#
_cell.length_a   1.000
_cell.length_b   1.000
_cell.length_c   1.000
_cell.angle_alpha   90.00
_cell.angle_beta   90.00
_cell.angle_gamma   90.00
#
_symmetry.space_group_name_H-M   'P 1'
#
loop_
_entity.id
_entity.type
_entity.pdbx_description
1 polymer ?
#
loop_
_entity_poly.entity_id
_entity_poly.type
_entity_poly.pdbx_seq_one_letter_code
_entity_poly.pdbx_strand_id
1 'polypeptide(L)' 'MDLWIQPCAACAELYGQPASRGPHGRLTLNNRGAVKDVRVEEHYTCVRCKAVFARILAGEPHKQIWMLLNASQH' A
#
# COMPACT_ATOMS: atom_id res chain seq x y z
N MET A 1 -9.42 -22.54 13.01
CA MET A 1 -9.11 -21.22 13.59
C MET A 1 -8.47 -20.40 12.51
N ASP A 2 -9.29 -19.69 11.74
CA ASP A 2 -8.80 -18.69 10.79
C ASP A 2 -8.14 -17.58 11.60
N LEU A 3 -6.81 -17.52 11.56
CA LEU A 3 -6.05 -16.38 12.05
C LEU A 3 -6.40 -15.20 11.14
N TRP A 4 -7.49 -14.50 11.46
CA TRP A 4 -7.74 -13.15 10.97
C TRP A 4 -6.59 -12.28 11.45
N ILE A 5 -5.54 -12.18 10.63
CA ILE A 5 -4.50 -11.17 10.79
C ILE A 5 -5.16 -9.86 10.40
N GLN A 6 -5.86 -9.26 11.37
CA GLN A 6 -6.35 -7.90 11.23
C GLN A 6 -5.14 -7.00 10.95
N PRO A 7 -5.21 -6.11 9.95
CA PRO A 7 -4.17 -5.12 9.75
C PRO A 7 -3.97 -4.33 11.05
N CYS A 8 -2.72 -3.99 11.36
CA CYS A 8 -2.50 -3.11 12.50
C CYS A 8 -3.20 -1.76 12.28
N ALA A 9 -3.60 -1.07 13.35
CA ALA A 9 -4.38 0.17 13.27
C ALA A 9 -3.83 1.16 12.22
N ALA A 10 -2.52 1.40 12.22
CA ALA A 10 -1.88 2.29 11.26
C ALA A 10 -2.05 1.85 9.79
N CYS A 11 -2.05 0.54 9.50
CA CYS A 11 -2.32 0.03 8.16
C CYS A 11 -3.81 0.16 7.79
N ALA A 12 -4.71 -0.08 8.76
CA ALA A 12 -6.15 0.10 8.55
C ALA A 12 -6.50 1.56 8.25
N GLU A 13 -5.87 2.51 8.95
CA GLU A 13 -6.02 3.95 8.71
C GLU A 13 -5.41 4.43 7.39
N LEU A 14 -4.39 3.72 6.89
CA LEU A 14 -3.71 4.10 5.64
C LEU A 14 -4.47 3.62 4.40
N TYR A 15 -5.19 2.49 4.50
CA TYR A 15 -5.96 1.95 3.40
C TYR A 15 -7.01 2.96 2.87
N GLY A 16 -7.03 3.15 1.55
CA GLY A 16 -7.95 4.09 0.88
C GLY A 16 -7.58 5.56 1.03
N GLN A 17 -6.51 5.91 1.75
CA GLN A 17 -6.04 7.28 1.85
C GLN A 17 -5.38 7.76 0.56
N PRO A 18 -5.33 9.08 0.29
CA PRO A 18 -4.59 9.63 -0.84
C PRO A 18 -3.11 9.24 -0.80
N ALA A 19 -2.51 9.00 -1.96
CA ALA A 19 -1.10 8.62 -2.09
C ALA A 19 -0.11 9.72 -1.61
N SER A 20 -0.59 10.97 -1.54
CA SER A 20 0.13 12.09 -0.93
C SER A 20 0.35 11.90 0.58
N ARG A 21 -0.47 11.10 1.26
CA ARG A 21 -0.21 10.69 2.64
C ARG A 21 1.03 9.81 2.66
N GLY A 22 2.03 10.22 3.45
CA GLY A 22 3.27 9.46 3.59
C GLY A 22 3.07 8.08 4.22
N PRO A 23 3.99 7.13 3.98
CA PRO A 23 3.98 5.85 4.68
C PRO A 23 4.17 6.08 6.18
N HIS A 24 3.49 5.29 7.00
CA HIS A 24 3.78 5.26 8.44
C HIS A 24 5.10 4.53 8.71
N GLY A 25 5.78 4.80 9.82
CA GLY A 25 7.13 4.29 10.12
C GLY A 25 7.31 2.76 10.20
N ARG A 26 6.22 1.98 10.16
CA ARG A 26 6.24 0.50 10.09
C ARG A 26 6.14 -0.08 8.66
N LEU A 27 6.08 0.76 7.63
CA LEU A 27 6.09 0.33 6.23
C LEU A 27 7.50 0.41 5.65
N THR A 28 7.99 -0.69 5.12
CA THR A 28 9.25 -0.77 4.39
C THR A 28 8.95 -0.68 2.90
N LEU A 29 9.62 0.21 2.18
CA LEU A 29 9.55 0.28 0.72
C LEU A 29 10.29 -0.94 0.15
N ASN A 30 9.60 -1.79 -0.60
CA ASN A 30 10.18 -2.96 -1.24
C ASN A 30 10.62 -2.64 -2.68
N ASN A 31 9.78 -1.91 -3.42
CA ASN A 31 10.02 -1.64 -4.83
C ASN A 31 9.36 -0.32 -5.24
N ARG A 32 9.97 0.36 -6.21
CA ARG A 32 9.43 1.54 -6.88
C ARG A 32 9.59 1.35 -8.38
N GLY A 33 8.47 1.32 -9.11
CA GLY A 33 8.45 1.10 -10.54
C GLY A 33 7.71 2.20 -11.28
N ALA A 34 8.11 2.46 -12.52
CA ALA A 34 7.33 3.24 -13.46
C ALA A 34 6.66 2.28 -14.45
N VAL A 35 5.33 2.31 -14.54
CA VAL A 35 4.57 1.60 -15.57
C VAL A 35 4.37 2.54 -16.74
N LYS A 36 4.96 2.18 -17.89
CA LYS A 36 4.89 2.92 -19.16
C LYS A 36 5.30 4.41 -19.04
N ASP A 37 6.26 4.75 -18.17
CA ASP A 37 6.75 6.12 -17.92
C ASP A 37 5.71 7.17 -17.44
N VAL A 38 4.44 6.77 -17.26
CA VAL A 38 3.34 7.69 -16.91
C VAL A 38 2.83 7.44 -15.50
N ARG A 39 3.00 6.23 -14.97
CA ARG A 39 2.51 5.84 -13.65
C ARG A 39 3.66 5.41 -12.76
N VAL A 40 3.90 6.14 -11.68
CA VAL A 40 4.87 5.75 -10.64
C VAL A 40 4.12 4.99 -9.56
N GLU A 41 4.56 3.78 -9.26
CA GLU A 41 3.98 2.92 -8.24
C GLU A 41 5.04 2.49 -7.24
N GLU A 42 4.69 2.55 -5.96
CA GLU A 42 5.54 2.11 -4.86
C GLU A 42 4.86 0.98 -4.10
N HIS A 43 5.63 -0.06 -3.82
CA HIS A 43 5.21 -1.23 -3.08
C HIS A 43 5.85 -1.25 -1.70
N TYR A 44 5.04 -1.48 -0.68
CA TYR A 44 5.45 -1.48 0.71
C TYR A 44 5.01 -2.75 1.43
N THR A 45 5.80 -3.20 2.40
CA THR A 45 5.39 -4.26 3.34
C THR A 45 5.44 -3.74 4.76
N CYS A 46 4.36 -3.96 5.52
CA CYS A 46 4.34 -3.64 6.94
C CYS A 46 5.16 -4.67 7.71
N VAL A 47 6.16 -4.22 8.47
CA VAL A 47 7.01 -5.15 9.24
C VAL A 47 6.24 -5.86 10.36
N ARG A 48 5.16 -5.24 10.86
CA ARG A 48 4.33 -5.72 11.98
C ARG A 48 3.30 -6.75 11.56
N CYS A 49 2.38 -6.40 10.66
CA CYS A 49 1.27 -7.27 10.25
C CYS A 49 1.47 -7.92 8.88
N LYS A 50 2.63 -7.70 8.24
CA LYS A 50 2.98 -8.23 6.91
C LYS A 50 2.05 -7.81 5.77
N ALA A 51 1.16 -6.84 6.01
CA ALA A 51 0.32 -6.22 5.00
C ALA A 51 1.16 -5.63 3.87
N VAL A 52 0.89 -6.03 2.62
CA VAL A 52 1.50 -5.46 1.42
C VAL A 52 0.58 -4.37 0.89
N PHE A 53 1.17 -3.21 0.64
CA PHE A 53 0.50 -2.05 0.08
C PHE A 53 1.14 -1.65 -1.24
N ALA A 54 0.33 -1.05 -2.11
CA ALA A 54 0.80 -0.24 -3.21
C ALA A 54 0.25 1.18 -3.07
N ARG A 55 1.01 2.18 -3.53
CA ARG A 55 0.46 3.50 -3.81
C ARG A 55 0.88 3.97 -5.19
N ILE A 56 -0.03 4.69 -5.84
CA ILE A 56 0.21 5.29 -7.15
C ILE A 56 0.52 6.77 -6.94
N LEU A 57 1.73 7.19 -7.29
CA LEU A 57 2.22 8.56 -7.11
C LEU A 57 2.01 9.46 -8.34
N ALA A 58 1.85 8.86 -9.53
CA ALA A 58 1.64 9.60 -10.77
C ALA A 58 0.63 8.87 -11.66
N GLY A 59 -0.12 9.62 -12.46
CA GLY A 59 -1.23 9.12 -13.28
C GLY A 59 -2.57 9.73 -12.85
N GLU A 60 -3.68 9.07 -13.18
CA GLU A 60 -5.03 9.56 -12.91
C GLU A 60 -5.25 9.87 -11.41
N PRO A 61 -5.68 11.09 -11.03
CA PRO A 61 -5.80 11.50 -9.62
C PRO A 61 -6.68 10.59 -8.77
N HIS A 62 -7.74 10.02 -9.34
CA HIS A 62 -8.64 9.11 -8.63
C HIS A 62 -7.98 7.75 -8.31
N LYS A 63 -6.89 7.39 -8.99
CA LYS A 63 -6.11 6.18 -8.72
C LYS A 63 -4.96 6.45 -7.74
N GLN A 64 -4.64 7.70 -7.41
CA GLN A 64 -3.56 8.05 -6.51
C GLN A 64 -3.94 7.83 -5.04
N ILE A 65 -4.12 6.57 -4.67
CA ILE A 65 -4.51 6.12 -3.33
C ILE A 65 -3.60 5.00 -2.82
N TRP A 66 -3.66 4.76 -1.52
CA TRP A 66 -3.09 3.59 -0.87
C TRP A 66 -4.01 2.39 -1.02
N MET A 67 -3.52 1.36 -1.70
CA MET A 67 -4.21 0.10 -1.95
C MET A 67 -3.57 -1.01 -1.12
N LEU A 68 -4.39 -1.82 -0.45
CA LEU A 68 -3.93 -3.04 0.21
C LEU A 68 -3.96 -4.19 -0.80
N LEU A 69 -2.81 -4.84 -1.02
CA LEU A 69 -2.67 -5.96 -1.96
C LEU A 69 -2.92 -7.33 -1.30
N ASN A 70 -2.93 -7.39 0.04
CA ASN A 70 -3.04 -8.63 0.79
C ASN A 70 -4.47 -9.16 1.00
N ALA A 71 -5.47 -8.51 0.43
CA ALA A 71 -6.81 -9.09 0.37
C ALA A 71 -6.96 -9.77 -1.01
N SER A 72 -6.85 -11.10 -1.03
CA SER A 72 -7.05 -12.00 -2.18
C SER A 72 -6.06 -11.88 -3.35
N GLN A 73 -4.98 -12.64 -3.29
CA GLN A 73 -4.43 -13.29 -4.49
C GLN A 73 -4.20 -14.77 -4.15
N HIS A 74 -5.28 -15.56 -4.29
CA HIS A 74 -5.28 -17.01 -4.25
C HIS A 74 -6.37 -17.53 -5.19
#